data_AF-A0A545T4K7-F1
#
_entry.id   AF-A0A545T4K7-F1
#
_cell.length_a   1.000
_cell.length_b   1.000
_cell.length_c   1.000
_cell.angle_alpha   90.00
_cell.angle_beta   90.00
_cell.angle_gamma   90.00
#
_symmetry.space_group_name_H-M   'P 1'
#
loop_
_entity.id
_entity.type
_entity.pdbx_description
1 polymer ?
#
loop_
_entity_poly.entity_id
_entity_poly.type
_entity_poly.pdbx_seq_one_letter_code
_entity_poly.pdbx_strand_id
1 'polypeptide(L)'
;MLNFFSRLSLKLGWTKGLAILFGSGFLALLGFSILNENTKESDVYIIPSIMGFIWSMLLYSIAQLFPNVPAIPDPSEKILKRLKVRIKRGFYHILSILFVMISIAAILLSIRMFLIWLGIYAK
;
A
#
# COMPACT_ATOMS: atom_id res chain seq x y z
N MET A 1 3.82 17.32 -1.55
CA MET A 1 3.52 15.88 -1.39
C MET A 1 3.38 15.44 0.07
N LEU A 2 4.41 15.52 0.92
CA LEU A 2 4.37 14.97 2.29
C LEU A 2 3.18 15.43 3.16
N ASN A 3 2.83 16.73 3.08
CA ASN A 3 1.73 17.28 3.89
C ASN A 3 0.35 16.73 3.47
N PHE A 4 0.18 16.30 2.21
CA PHE A 4 -1.06 15.67 1.74
C PHE A 4 -1.18 14.25 2.31
N PHE A 5 -0.12 13.44 2.21
CA PHE A 5 -0.09 12.09 2.79
C PHE A 5 -0.23 12.09 4.32
N SER A 6 0.39 13.05 5.00
CA SER A 6 0.27 13.19 6.46
C SER A 6 -1.17 13.54 6.89
N ARG A 7 -1.83 14.49 6.22
CA ARG A 7 -3.25 14.81 6.50
C ARG A 7 -4.19 13.65 6.16
N LEU A 8 -3.95 12.98 5.04
CA LEU A 8 -4.71 11.81 4.63
C LEU A 8 -4.58 10.70 5.68
N SER A 9 -3.35 10.44 6.14
CA SER A 9 -3.06 9.43 7.16
C SER A 9 -3.70 9.71 8.53
N LEU A 10 -3.87 10.98 8.92
CA LEU A 10 -4.51 11.35 10.20
C LEU A 10 -6.01 11.05 10.20
N LYS A 11 -6.70 11.25 9.06
CA LYS A 11 -8.11 10.80 8.90
C LYS A 11 -8.23 9.28 8.72
N LEU A 12 -7.17 8.62 8.25
CA LEU A 12 -7.10 7.18 7.97
C LEU A 12 -6.63 6.33 9.18
N GLY A 13 -6.70 6.83 10.41
CA GLY A 13 -6.34 6.03 11.60
C GLY A 13 -7.12 4.71 11.70
N TRP A 14 -8.40 4.72 11.33
CA TRP A 14 -9.30 3.55 11.36
C TRP A 14 -9.07 2.58 10.19
N THR A 15 -8.53 3.06 9.06
CA THR A 15 -8.30 2.21 7.89
C THR A 15 -7.12 1.28 8.06
N LYS A 16 -6.29 1.43 9.10
CA LYS A 16 -5.25 0.45 9.46
C LYS A 16 -5.84 -0.92 9.73
N GLY A 17 -6.88 -0.98 10.58
CA GLY A 17 -7.55 -2.23 10.92
C GLY A 17 -8.21 -2.86 9.70
N LEU A 18 -8.90 -2.05 8.89
CA LEU A 18 -9.51 -2.51 7.65
C LEU A 18 -8.47 -3.02 6.65
N ALA A 19 -7.35 -2.34 6.47
CA ALA A 19 -6.29 -2.77 5.55
C ALA A 19 -5.67 -4.12 5.99
N ILE A 20 -5.49 -4.34 7.29
CA ILE A 20 -5.03 -5.64 7.81
C ILE A 20 -6.10 -6.72 7.63
N LEU A 21 -7.37 -6.40 7.88
CA LEU A 21 -8.47 -7.35 7.74
C LEU A 21 -8.65 -7.78 6.28
N PHE A 22 -8.66 -6.83 5.34
CA PHE A 22 -8.69 -7.14 3.92
C PHE A 22 -7.43 -7.87 3.46
N GLY A 23 -6.24 -7.41 3.88
CA GLY A 23 -4.97 -8.06 3.53
C GLY A 23 -4.91 -9.52 3.98
N SER A 24 -5.30 -9.80 5.22
CA SER A 24 -5.37 -11.18 5.74
C SER A 24 -6.42 -12.02 5.03
N GLY A 25 -7.59 -11.45 4.71
CA GLY A 25 -8.62 -12.12 3.91
C GLY A 25 -8.12 -12.52 2.52
N PHE A 26 -7.46 -11.60 1.81
CA PHE A 26 -6.88 -11.89 0.49
C PHE A 26 -5.73 -12.88 0.55
N LEU A 27 -4.91 -12.84 1.61
CA LEU A 27 -3.84 -13.81 1.83
C LEU A 27 -4.41 -15.22 2.09
N ALA A 28 -5.48 -15.32 2.89
CA ALA A 28 -6.18 -16.58 3.14
C ALA A 28 -6.83 -17.12 1.86
N LEU A 29 -7.43 -16.26 1.04
CA LEU A 29 -8.01 -16.63 -0.25
C LEU A 29 -6.95 -17.14 -1.23
N LEU A 30 -5.78 -16.49 -1.26
CA LEU A 30 -4.63 -16.94 -2.06
C LEU A 30 -4.13 -18.31 -1.59
N GLY A 31 -3.98 -18.49 -0.28
CA GLY A 31 -3.61 -19.79 0.30
C GLY A 31 -4.62 -20.88 -0.05
N PHE A 32 -5.92 -20.57 0.04
CA PHE A 32 -7.00 -21.48 -0.34
C PHE A 32 -6.93 -21.85 -1.83
N SER A 33 -6.68 -20.89 -2.72
CA SER A 33 -6.56 -21.15 -4.16
C SER A 33 -5.37 -22.05 -4.50
N ILE A 34 -4.21 -21.83 -3.89
CA ILE A 34 -3.00 -22.63 -4.16
C ILE A 34 -3.16 -24.06 -3.61
N LEU A 35 -3.72 -24.21 -2.41
CA LEU A 35 -3.90 -25.53 -1.78
C LEU A 35 -4.98 -26.37 -2.47
N ASN A 36 -5.91 -25.77 -3.21
CA ASN A 36 -6.99 -26.44 -3.93
C ASN A 36 -6.78 -26.53 -5.46
N GLU A 37 -5.52 -26.55 -5.93
CA GLU A 37 -5.08 -26.63 -7.34
C GLU A 37 -5.82 -27.67 -8.22
N ASN A 38 -6.55 -28.61 -7.63
CA ASN A 38 -7.33 -29.64 -8.32
C ASN A 38 -8.67 -29.15 -8.91
N THR A 39 -9.08 -27.89 -8.69
CA THR A 39 -10.32 -27.34 -9.25
C THR A 39 -10.04 -26.21 -10.23
N LYS A 40 -10.52 -26.31 -11.48
CA LYS A 40 -10.43 -25.19 -12.45
C LYS A 40 -11.04 -23.88 -11.92
N GLU A 41 -11.92 -23.96 -10.93
CA GLU A 41 -12.52 -22.81 -10.24
C GLU A 41 -11.57 -22.10 -9.25
N SER A 42 -10.57 -22.79 -8.67
CA SER A 42 -9.65 -22.17 -7.70
C SER A 42 -8.65 -21.21 -8.36
N ASP A 43 -8.28 -21.47 -9.62
CA ASP A 43 -7.39 -20.61 -10.42
C ASP A 43 -7.98 -19.23 -10.68
N VAL A 44 -9.33 -19.14 -10.75
CA VAL A 44 -10.06 -17.89 -11.01
C VAL A 44 -9.80 -16.85 -9.93
N TYR A 45 -9.54 -17.29 -8.70
CA TYR A 45 -9.40 -16.43 -7.53
C TYR A 45 -7.95 -16.02 -7.23
N ILE A 46 -6.95 -16.59 -7.92
CA ILE A 46 -5.52 -16.26 -7.74
C ILE A 46 -5.24 -14.81 -8.13
N ILE A 47 -5.73 -14.38 -9.29
CA ILE A 47 -5.53 -13.02 -9.79
C ILE A 47 -6.14 -11.96 -8.85
N PRO A 48 -7.44 -12.04 -8.47
CA PRO A 48 -8.05 -11.04 -7.58
C PRO A 48 -7.49 -11.09 -6.15
N SER A 49 -7.04 -12.25 -5.65
CA SER A 49 -6.42 -12.32 -4.31
C SER A 49 -5.07 -11.62 -4.25
N ILE A 50 -4.20 -11.85 -5.23
CA ILE A 50 -2.92 -11.12 -5.33
C ILE A 50 -3.17 -9.62 -5.43
N MET A 51 -4.15 -9.22 -6.26
CA MET A 51 -4.49 -7.82 -6.44
C MET A 51 -4.96 -7.18 -5.14
N GLY A 52 -5.95 -7.80 -4.48
CA GLY A 52 -6.50 -7.31 -3.23
C GLY A 52 -5.45 -7.24 -2.12
N PHE A 53 -4.52 -8.19 -2.07
CA PHE A 53 -3.41 -8.18 -1.13
C PHE A 53 -2.46 -6.99 -1.36
N ILE A 54 -2.04 -6.75 -2.61
CA ILE A 54 -1.17 -5.62 -2.97
C ILE A 54 -1.82 -4.28 -2.58
N TRP A 55 -3.09 -4.09 -2.92
CA TRP A 55 -3.83 -2.87 -2.57
C TRP A 55 -3.98 -2.69 -1.06
N SER A 56 -4.26 -3.77 -0.32
CA SER A 56 -4.33 -3.74 1.14
C SER A 56 -2.99 -3.35 1.76
N MET A 57 -1.88 -3.86 1.23
CA MET A 57 -0.54 -3.54 1.69
C MET A 57 -0.15 -2.09 1.40
N LEU A 58 -0.55 -1.54 0.24
CA LEU A 58 -0.39 -0.12 -0.09
C LEU A 58 -1.17 0.78 0.87
N LEU A 59 -2.44 0.45 1.14
CA LEU A 59 -3.27 1.20 2.10
C LEU A 59 -2.69 1.17 3.52
N TYR A 60 -2.22 0.00 3.97
CA TYR A 60 -1.55 -0.14 5.26
C TYR A 60 -0.27 0.70 5.31
N SER A 61 0.52 0.72 4.22
CA SER A 61 1.74 1.50 4.11
C SER A 61 1.46 3.01 4.23
N ILE A 62 0.42 3.54 3.58
CA ILE A 62 0.01 4.94 3.74
C ILE A 62 -0.31 5.23 5.22
N ALA A 63 -1.14 4.38 5.82
CA ALA A 63 -1.66 4.60 7.16
C ALA A 63 -0.57 4.44 8.23
N GLN A 64 0.45 3.62 8.02
CA GLN A 64 1.50 3.36 9.00
C GLN A 64 2.69 4.32 8.89
N LEU A 65 3.13 4.64 7.66
CA LEU A 65 4.36 5.41 7.47
C LEU A 65 4.12 6.93 7.57
N PHE A 66 3.06 7.47 6.99
CA PHE A 66 2.89 8.93 6.90
C PHE A 66 2.30 9.69 8.11
N PRO A 67 1.72 9.08 9.17
CA PRO A 67 1.32 9.85 10.35
C PRO A 67 2.51 10.30 11.20
N ASN A 68 3.65 9.62 11.11
CA ASN A 68 4.85 9.91 11.91
C ASN A 68 5.83 10.88 11.23
N VAL A 69 5.36 11.67 10.26
CA VAL A 69 6.19 12.67 9.57
C VAL A 69 6.54 13.78 10.57
N PRO A 70 7.84 14.06 10.81
CA PRO A 70 8.25 15.09 11.76
C PRO A 70 7.68 16.46 11.37
N ALA A 71 7.16 17.20 12.35
CA ALA A 71 6.74 18.58 12.18
C ALA A 71 7.91 19.48 11.74
N ILE A 72 7.58 20.61 11.13
CA ILE A 72 8.58 21.61 10.73
C ILE A 72 9.26 22.12 12.01
N PRO A 73 10.60 22.09 12.11
CA PRO A 73 11.30 22.47 13.33
C PRO A 73 11.18 23.98 13.59
N ASP A 74 10.99 24.35 14.86
CA ASP A 74 10.78 25.74 15.27
C ASP A 74 12.07 26.60 15.09
N PRO A 75 11.94 27.88 14.69
CA PRO A 75 12.98 28.91 14.72
C PRO A 75 13.77 29.03 16.05
N SER A 76 13.23 28.55 17.17
CA SER A 76 13.85 28.56 18.49
C SER A 76 14.62 27.28 18.88
N GLU A 77 14.52 26.19 18.11
CA GLU A 77 15.15 24.92 18.46
C GLU A 77 16.66 24.84 18.15
N LYS A 78 17.40 24.11 19.00
CA LYS A 78 18.84 23.82 18.83
C LYS A 78 19.17 23.24 17.44
N ILE A 79 20.28 23.68 16.84
CA ILE A 79 20.74 23.31 15.49
C ILE A 79 20.82 21.77 15.28
N LEU A 80 21.23 21.01 16.30
CA LEU A 80 21.27 19.55 16.26
C LEU A 80 19.88 18.90 16.11
N LYS A 81 18.85 19.44 16.79
CA LYS A 81 17.47 18.95 16.65
C LYS A 81 16.96 19.22 15.23
N ARG A 82 17.27 20.39 14.67
CA ARG A 82 16.93 20.75 13.28
C ARG A 82 17.53 19.81 12.26
N LEU A 83 18.82 19.49 12.39
CA LEU A 83 19.49 18.58 11.45
C LEU A 83 18.87 17.18 11.51
N LYS A 84 18.60 16.67 12.72
CA LYS A 84 17.94 15.36 12.92
C LYS A 84 16.54 15.33 12.28
N VAL A 85 15.76 16.40 12.41
CA VAL A 85 14.43 16.52 11.79
C VAL A 85 14.55 16.59 10.26
N ARG A 86 15.51 17.33 9.73
CA ARG A 86 15.73 17.46 8.27
C ARG A 86 16.14 16.12 7.64
N ILE A 87 17.02 15.36 8.29
CA ILE A 87 17.42 14.01 7.83
C ILE A 87 16.22 13.06 7.81
N LYS A 88 15.44 13.01 8.91
CA LYS A 88 14.23 12.17 8.96
C LYS A 88 13.23 12.54 7.87
N ARG A 89 13.00 13.83 7.62
CA ARG A 89 12.13 14.30 6.54
C ARG A 89 12.65 13.93 5.15
N GLY A 90 13.97 13.93 4.95
CA GLY A 90 14.60 13.43 3.72
C GLY A 90 14.27 11.95 3.45
N PHE A 91 14.37 11.12 4.48
CA PHE A 91 14.00 9.69 4.37
C PHE A 91 12.51 9.51 4.00
N TYR A 92 11.62 10.27 4.62
CA TYR A 92 10.20 10.28 4.27
C TYR A 92 9.92 10.75 2.83
N HIS A 93 10.77 11.60 2.26
CA HIS A 93 10.65 11.97 0.85
C HIS A 93 10.98 10.81 -0.08
N ILE A 94 12.09 10.11 0.15
CA ILE A 94 12.47 8.92 -0.62
C ILE A 94 11.35 7.87 -0.56
N LEU A 95 10.84 7.64 0.65
CA LEU A 95 9.76 6.71 0.92
C LEU A 95 8.45 7.09 0.20
N SER A 96 8.15 8.40 0.09
CA SER A 96 7.00 8.89 -0.67
C SER A 96 7.13 8.67 -2.17
N ILE A 97 8.35 8.83 -2.73
CA ILE A 97 8.62 8.58 -4.15
C ILE A 97 8.50 7.09 -4.43
N LEU A 98 9.10 6.26 -3.57
CA LEU A 98 9.02 4.80 -3.68
C LEU A 98 7.56 4.33 -3.61
N PHE A 99 6.77 4.87 -2.69
CA PHE A 99 5.36 4.55 -2.58
C PHE A 99 4.57 4.88 -3.86
N VAL A 100 4.82 6.04 -4.47
CA VAL A 100 4.19 6.42 -5.75
C VAL A 100 4.60 5.46 -6.86
N MET A 101 5.89 5.12 -6.96
CA MET A 101 6.39 4.16 -7.95
C MET A 101 5.71 2.78 -7.82
N ILE A 102 5.61 2.25 -6.59
CA ILE A 102 4.93 0.97 -6.33
C ILE A 102 3.44 1.07 -6.65
N SER A 103 2.80 2.19 -6.32
CA SER A 103 1.38 2.41 -6.64
C SER A 103 1.13 2.43 -8.14
N ILE A 104 1.99 3.09 -8.93
CA ILE A 104 1.91 3.09 -10.39
C ILE A 104 2.11 1.68 -10.94
N ALA A 105 3.12 0.95 -10.44
CA ALA A 105 3.36 -0.43 -10.84
C ALA A 105 2.15 -1.33 -10.52
N ALA A 106 1.54 -1.16 -9.34
CA ALA A 106 0.34 -1.89 -8.94
C ALA A 106 -0.87 -1.56 -9.84
N ILE A 107 -1.05 -0.31 -10.25
CA ILE A 107 -2.10 0.09 -11.20
C ILE A 107 -1.87 -0.56 -12.57
N LEU A 108 -0.65 -0.50 -13.10
CA LEU A 108 -0.31 -1.13 -14.38
C LEU A 108 -0.52 -2.64 -14.34
N LEU A 109 -0.13 -3.29 -13.23
CA LEU A 109 -0.38 -4.71 -13.01
C LEU A 109 -1.88 -4.99 -12.91
N SER A 110 -2.65 -4.14 -12.22
CA SER A 110 -4.12 -4.21 -12.13
C SER A 110 -4.77 -4.23 -13.50
N ILE A 111 -4.39 -3.29 -14.36
CA ILE A 111 -4.92 -3.17 -15.71
C ILE A 111 -4.56 -4.41 -16.53
N ARG A 112 -3.29 -4.83 -16.53
CA ARG A 112 -2.86 -6.01 -17.29
C ARG A 112 -3.60 -7.28 -16.86
N MET A 113 -3.70 -7.52 -15.56
CA MET A 113 -4.37 -8.70 -15.02
C MET A 113 -5.88 -8.68 -15.31
N PHE A 114 -6.53 -7.54 -15.19
CA PHE A 114 -7.96 -7.40 -15.50
C PHE A 114 -8.25 -7.61 -17.00
N LEU A 115 -7.38 -7.10 -17.87
CA LEU A 115 -7.47 -7.33 -19.32
C LEU A 115 -7.28 -8.80 -19.69
N ILE A 116 -6.30 -9.48 -19.07
CA ILE A 116 -6.09 -10.92 -19.27
C ILE A 116 -7.30 -11.70 -18.78
N TRP A 117 -7.81 -11.39 -17.59
CA TRP A 117 -8.99 -12.03 -17.03
C TRP A 117 -10.21 -11.86 -17.96
N LEU A 118 -10.54 -10.64 -18.39
CA LEU A 118 -11.62 -10.41 -19.35
C LEU A 118 -11.38 -11.14 -20.69
N GLY A 119 -10.16 -11.17 -21.19
CA GLY A 119 -9.82 -11.85 -22.45
C GLY A 119 -9.92 -13.38 -22.38
N ILE A 120 -9.70 -13.97 -21.19
CA ILE A 120 -9.84 -15.41 -20.96
C ILE A 120 -11.33 -15.80 -20.84
N TYR A 121 -12.17 -14.99 -20.18
CA TYR A 121 -13.59 -15.29 -19.97
C TYR A 121 -14.54 -14.79 -21.07
N ALA A 122 -14.06 -13.97 -22.01
CA ALA A 122 -14.84 -13.51 -23.17
C ALA A 122 -14.77 -14.45 -24.39
N LYS A 123 -14.11 -15.61 -24.26
CA LYS A 123 -13.95 -16.63 -25.30
C LYS A 123 -14.63 -17.92 -24.87
#